data_AF-A0AB33BFI1-F1
#
_entry.id   AF-A0AB33BFI1-F1
#
_cell.length_a   1.000
_cell.length_b   1.000
_cell.length_c   1.000
_cell.angle_alpha   90.00
_cell.angle_beta   90.00
_cell.angle_gamma   90.00
#
_symmetry.space_group_name_H-M   'P 1'
#
loop_
_entity.id
_entity.type
_entity.pdbx_description
1 polymer ?
#
loop_
_entity_poly.entity_id
_entity_poly.type
_entity_poly.pdbx_seq_one_letter_code
_entity_poly.pdbx_strand_id
1 'polypeptide(L)' 'MTIITLRDVETNERIIVRSVIDPVARKDKKGNIQIIQLHKWLYDESDDFVDEEFYGALNSGKVGMYVSLQYVIMKIEN' A
#
# COMPACT_ATOMS: atom_id res chain seq x y z
N MET A 1 -6.79 -6.00 -8.35
CA MET A 1 -6.37 -5.81 -6.94
C MET A 1 -4.87 -5.94 -6.99
N THR A 2 -4.14 -4.88 -6.70
CA THR A 2 -2.70 -4.91 -6.98
C THR A 2 -1.97 -5.59 -5.83
N ILE A 3 -1.09 -6.54 -6.15
CA ILE A 3 -0.21 -7.22 -5.19
C ILE A 3 1.23 -6.88 -5.59
N ILE A 4 2.03 -6.43 -4.62
CA ILE A 4 3.42 -6.08 -4.81
C ILE A 4 4.28 -6.97 -3.92
N THR A 5 5.26 -7.64 -4.51
CA THR A 5 6.32 -8.30 -3.76
C THR A 5 7.47 -7.32 -3.56
N LEU A 6 7.76 -7.02 -2.30
CA LEU A 6 8.91 -6.27 -1.85
C LEU A 6 10.01 -7.24 -1.42
N ARG A 7 11.27 -6.81 -1.57
CA ARG A 7 12.41 -7.43 -0.91
C ARG A 7 12.94 -6.47 0.15
N ASP A 8 13.06 -6.97 1.37
CA ASP A 8 13.81 -6.32 2.43
C ASP A 8 15.31 -6.35 2.09
N VAL A 9 15.95 -5.18 2.08
CA VAL A 9 17.34 -5.00 1.67
C VAL A 9 18.30 -5.57 2.72
N GLU A 10 17.94 -5.52 4.00
CA GLU A 10 18.78 -6.00 5.09
C GLU A 10 18.67 -7.52 5.24
N THR A 11 17.45 -8.05 5.27
CA THR A 11 17.20 -9.48 5.54
C THR A 11 17.13 -10.34 4.27
N ASN A 12 16.99 -9.71 3.08
CA ASN A 12 16.64 -10.36 1.81
C ASN A 12 15.29 -11.11 1.83
N GLU A 13 14.47 -10.91 2.86
CA GLU A 13 13.15 -11.53 2.95
C GLU A 13 12.19 -10.93 1.92
N ARG A 14 11.21 -11.74 1.53
CA ARG A 14 10.16 -11.32 0.61
C ARG A 14 8.93 -10.94 1.42
N ILE A 15 8.48 -9.71 1.24
CA ILE A 15 7.30 -9.17 1.90
C ILE A 15 6.26 -8.94 0.81
N ILE A 16 5.03 -9.38 1.06
CA ILE A 16 3.93 -9.20 0.13
C ILE A 16 3.03 -8.11 0.70
N VAL A 17 2.74 -7.11 -0.12
CA VAL A 17 1.73 -6.10 0.20
C VAL A 17 0.63 -6.11 -0.86
N ARG A 18 -0.60 -5.91 -0.42
CA ARG A 18 -1.78 -5.91 -1.29
C ARG A 18 -2.55 -4.61 -1.16
N SER A 19 -3.09 -4.16 -2.28
CA SER A 19 -3.88 -2.95 -2.36
C SER A 19 -5.32 -3.22 -1.94
N VAL A 20 -5.88 -2.33 -1.12
CA VAL A 20 -7.25 -2.43 -0.61
C VAL A 20 -7.97 -1.09 -0.75
N ILE A 21 -9.30 -1.16 -0.83
CA ILE A 21 -10.17 0.02 -0.79
C ILE A 21 -10.84 0.07 0.58
N ASP A 22 -10.53 1.11 1.35
CA ASP A 22 -11.12 1.39 2.65
C ASP A 22 -12.24 2.42 2.53
N PRO A 23 -13.52 2.04 2.72
CA PRO A 23 -14.64 2.97 2.68
C PRO A 23 -14.76 3.73 4.00
N VAL A 24 -14.49 5.04 3.96
CA VAL A 24 -14.59 5.91 5.14
C VAL A 24 -15.80 6.83 5.03
N ALA A 25 -16.62 6.89 6.08
CA ALA A 25 -17.70 7.86 6.19
C ALA A 25 -17.15 9.21 6.66
N ARG A 26 -17.34 10.27 5.87
CA ARG A 26 -16.92 11.63 6.22
C ARG A 26 -18.07 12.61 6.06
N LYS A 27 -18.22 13.54 7.01
CA LYS A 27 -19.18 14.64 6.86
C LYS A 27 -18.63 15.68 5.88
N ASP A 28 -19.47 16.08 4.94
CA ASP A 28 -19.17 17.19 4.03
C ASP A 28 -19.40 18.56 4.71
N LYS A 29 -19.07 19.64 3.99
CA LYS A 29 -19.25 21.02 4.48
C LYS A 29 -20.71 21.41 4.75
N LYS A 30 -21.67 20.64 4.23
CA LYS A 30 -23.12 20.83 4.41
C LYS A 30 -23.70 19.91 5.49
N GLY A 31 -22.88 19.08 6.13
CA GLY A 31 -23.28 18.15 7.19
C GLY A 31 -23.80 16.80 6.71
N ASN A 32 -23.79 16.52 5.40
CA ASN A 32 -24.20 15.22 4.88
C ASN A 32 -23.07 14.20 5.05
N ILE A 33 -23.42 12.95 5.32
CA ILE A 33 -22.46 11.85 5.34
C ILE A 33 -22.20 11.43 3.89
N GLN A 34 -20.93 11.46 3.49
CA GLN A 34 -20.45 10.90 2.23
C GLN A 34 -19.54 9.71 2.53
N ILE A 35 -19.63 8.66 1.71
CA ILE A 35 -18.68 7.55 1.75
C ILE A 35 -17.59 7.87 0.74
N ILE A 36 -16.36 8.00 1.22
CA ILE A 36 -15.17 8.16 0.38
C ILE A 36 -14.41 6.83 0.34
N GLN A 37 -13.86 6.50 -0.82
CA GLN A 37 -13.04 5.31 -1.01
C GLN A 37 -11.57 5.73 -0.93
N LEU A 38 -10.86 5.23 0.08
CA LEU A 38 -9.43 5.47 0.26
C LEU A 38 -8.65 4.25 -0.21
N HIS A 39 -7.67 4.46 -1.09
CA HIS A 39 -6.74 3.40 -1.47
C HIS A 39 -5.68 3.24 -0.38
N LYS A 40 -5.55 2.04 0.15
CA LYS A 40 -4.58 1.68 1.19
C LYS A 40 -3.81 0.43 0.80
N TRP A 41 -2.77 0.13 1.56
CA TRP A 41 -1.95 -1.08 1.40
C TRP A 41 -1.89 -1.85 2.71
N LEU A 42 -1.94 -3.17 2.62
CA LEU A 42 -1.82 -4.10 3.75
C LEU A 42 -0.62 -5.02 3.54
N TYR A 43 0.08 -5.36 4.62
CA TYR A 43 0.96 -6.52 4.63
C TYR A 43 0.12 -7.79 4.59
N ASP A 44 0.39 -8.68 3.64
CA ASP A 44 -0.43 -9.89 3.42
C ASP A 44 -0.29 -10.91 4.57
N GLU A 45 0.84 -10.90 5.28
CA GLU A 45 1.10 -11.81 6.40
C GLU A 45 0.36 -11.42 7.69
N SER A 46 0.35 -10.13 8.03
CA SER A 46 -0.21 -9.66 9.31
C SER A 46 -1.58 -8.98 9.19
N ASP A 47 -2.00 -8.65 7.97
CA ASP A 47 -3.15 -7.78 7.70
C ASP A 47 -3.04 -6.37 8.32
N ASP A 48 -1.83 -5.97 8.74
CA ASP A 48 -1.57 -4.62 9.21
C ASP A 48 -1.45 -3.65 8.04
N PHE A 49 -1.86 -2.40 8.29
CA PHE A 49 -1.66 -1.32 7.33
C PHE A 49 -0.19 -1.01 7.16
N VAL A 50 0.22 -0.90 5.90
CA VAL A 50 1.51 -0.33 5.53
C VAL A 50 1.51 1.16 5.87
N ASP A 51 2.65 1.68 6.31
CA ASP A 51 2.83 3.10 6.60
C ASP A 51 2.50 3.97 5.38
N GLU A 52 1.73 5.05 5.61
CA GLU A 52 1.23 5.92 4.54
C GLU A 52 2.35 6.61 3.76
N GLU A 53 3.53 6.79 4.35
CA GLU A 53 4.70 7.36 3.67
C GLU A 53 5.15 6.50 2.47
N PHE A 54 4.89 5.19 2.49
CA PHE A 54 5.24 4.29 1.40
C PHE A 54 4.20 4.31 0.27
N TYR A 55 3.02 4.89 0.48
CA TYR A 55 1.92 4.81 -0.48
C TYR A 55 2.26 5.50 -1.81
N GLY A 56 3.02 6.59 -1.78
CA GLY A 56 3.46 7.26 -3.01
C GLY A 56 4.27 6.32 -3.91
N ALA A 57 5.22 5.58 -3.32
CA ALA A 57 6.06 4.64 -4.05
C ALA A 57 5.26 3.39 -4.48
N LEU A 58 4.39 2.85 -3.63
CA LEU A 58 3.57 1.68 -3.95
C LEU A 58 2.53 1.98 -5.04
N ASN A 59 1.87 3.15 -4.99
CA ASN A 59 0.87 3.56 -5.97
C ASN A 59 1.48 3.85 -7.36
N SER A 60 2.75 4.28 -7.40
CA SER A 60 3.48 4.54 -8.65
C SER A 60 4.45 3.41 -9.03
N GLY A 61 4.37 2.29 -8.29
CA GLY A 61 5.40 1.25 -8.21
C GLY A 61 5.88 0.75 -9.56
N LYS A 62 7.20 0.60 -9.67
CA LYS A 62 7.88 -0.07 -10.80
C LYS A 62 8.86 -1.09 -10.24
N VAL A 63 9.02 -2.22 -10.93
CA VAL A 63 10.04 -3.21 -10.55
C VAL A 63 11.43 -2.57 -10.53
N GLY A 64 12.18 -2.82 -9.46
CA GLY A 64 13.49 -2.23 -9.18
C GLY A 64 13.45 -0.88 -8.46
N MET A 65 12.26 -0.30 -8.23
CA MET A 65 12.12 0.95 -7.48
C MET A 65 12.21 0.69 -5.97
N TYR A 66 12.89 1.58 -5.26
CA TYR A 66 12.90 1.60 -3.80
C TYR A 66 11.60 2.22 -3.29
N VAL A 67 10.94 1.54 -2.36
CA VAL A 67 9.81 2.08 -1.58
C VAL A 67 10.35 2.92 -0.42
N SER A 68 11.42 2.45 0.19
CA SER A 68 12.23 3.14 1.20
C SER A 68 13.67 2.63 1.10
N LEU A 69 14.56 3.04 2.00
CA LEU A 69 15.91 2.44 2.08
C LEU A 69 15.85 0.93 2.42
N GLN A 70 14.78 0.48 3.06
CA GLN A 70 14.59 -0.90 3.49
C GLN A 70 14.01 -1.79 2.40
N TYR A 71 13.17 -1.27 1.50
CA TYR A 71 12.34 -2.10 0.62
C TYR A 71 12.50 -1.78 -0.86
N VAL A 72 12.68 -2.81 -1.68
CA VAL A 72 12.72 -2.73 -3.15
C VAL A 72 11.57 -3.51 -3.77
N ILE A 73 10.90 -2.93 -4.75
CA ILE A 73 9.85 -3.62 -5.52
C ILE A 73 10.47 -4.68 -6.43
N MET A 74 10.12 -5.94 -6.21
CA MET A 74 10.61 -7.08 -7.01
C MET A 74 9.61 -7.54 -8.06
N LYS A 75 8.31 -7.43 -7.76
CA LYS A 75 7.23 -7.91 -8.65
C LYS A 75 5.96 -7.11 -8.39
N ILE A 76 5.17 -6.90 -9.44
CA ILE A 76 3.86 -6.26 -9.39
C ILE A 76 2.87 -7.14 -10.17
N GLU A 77 1.73 -7.43 -9.55
CA GLU A 77 0.62 -8.21 -10.10
C GLU A 77 -0.67 -7.40 -9.96
N ASN A 78 -1.58 -7.43 -10.96
CA ASN A 78 -2.78 -6.57 -11.01
C ASN A 78 -4.08 -7.36 -11.07
#